data_AF-I0L7H8-F1
#
_entry.id   AF-I0L7H8-F1
#
_cell.length_a   1.000
_cell.length_b   1.000
_cell.length_c   1.000
_cell.angle_alpha   90.00
_cell.angle_beta   90.00
_cell.angle_gamma   90.00
#
_symmetry.space_group_name_H-M   'P 1'
#
loop_
_entity.id
_entity.type
_entity.pdbx_description
1 polymer ?
#
loop_
_entity_poly.entity_id
_entity_poly.type
_entity_poly.pdbx_seq_one_letter_code
_entity_poly.pdbx_strand_id
1 'polypeptide(L)'
;MPRRLLCVLMSAGLAVGTALGVTQPAQAADPTVDGGGRANAGVAPGARSGAMAKTAAIPAGYTVRGIDVSSHDHNLGPISWPAVAASGVKFAYVKATEGRTYLNPYFAEDYAAAKDAGLLVGAYHFARPDKRDPINEANFFVDSAKFTRDGQTLVPMVDIEWPYWSGAPTCYGLTPTEMSTWIRSFTDQVKARIGRPVMIYTNTNYWNPCTGKNASFGANPLDIAGYTAARPPLPAGWTAETIWQYAAGNPSQPGNYSQNVFKGTYAALTQLTGVPVAAPPVALRSRSNKRYVVAESAGAKPLIASRTTVARWEQFDVISAGGGYVALRSRANGRYVTAESKGAKPLIANRAKVSTWEKFTIINNSDGTISLRAAANGRYVVAESKGTKPLIANRTSISSWEKFDRISL
;
A
#
# COMPACT_ATOMS: atom_id res chain seq x y z
N MET A 1 23.79 -82.88 -22.40
CA MET A 1 22.46 -83.55 -22.36
C MET A 1 22.30 -84.16 -20.98
N PRO A 2 21.13 -84.08 -20.30
CA PRO A 2 19.79 -83.97 -20.84
C PRO A 2 19.04 -82.65 -20.48
N ARG A 3 17.98 -82.37 -21.25
CA ARG A 3 17.02 -81.28 -21.10
C ARG A 3 15.89 -81.68 -20.13
N ARG A 4 15.31 -80.71 -19.40
CA ARG A 4 13.85 -80.60 -19.16
C ARG A 4 13.48 -79.17 -18.79
N LEU A 5 12.46 -78.65 -19.48
CA LEU A 5 11.80 -77.35 -19.32
C LEU A 5 11.20 -77.18 -17.92
N LEU A 6 11.20 -75.94 -17.40
CA LEU A 6 10.14 -75.46 -16.52
C LEU A 6 9.82 -74.00 -16.81
N CYS A 7 8.58 -73.77 -17.25
CA CYS A 7 7.90 -72.48 -17.33
C CYS A 7 7.05 -72.34 -16.07
N VAL A 8 6.78 -71.12 -15.58
CA VAL A 8 5.50 -70.65 -14.96
C VAL A 8 5.69 -69.31 -14.22
N LEU A 9 5.05 -68.28 -14.80
CA LEU A 9 4.21 -67.20 -14.28
C LEU A 9 4.63 -66.34 -13.07
N MET A 10 4.78 -65.02 -13.34
CA MET A 10 4.53 -63.94 -12.39
C MET A 10 3.02 -63.61 -12.35
N SER A 11 2.43 -63.65 -11.16
CA SER A 11 1.03 -63.28 -10.91
C SER A 11 0.94 -61.83 -10.41
N ALA A 12 0.20 -60.99 -11.11
CA ALA A 12 -0.18 -59.65 -10.66
C ALA A 12 -1.33 -59.75 -9.63
N GLY A 13 -1.15 -59.17 -8.45
CA GLY A 13 -2.18 -59.03 -7.42
C GLY A 13 -3.03 -57.78 -7.66
N LEU A 14 -4.32 -57.98 -7.94
CA LEU A 14 -5.34 -56.94 -8.08
C LEU A 14 -5.89 -56.60 -6.68
N ALA A 15 -5.76 -55.36 -6.22
CA ALA A 15 -6.46 -54.87 -5.03
C ALA A 15 -7.68 -54.06 -5.46
N VAL A 16 -8.87 -54.60 -5.18
CA VAL A 16 -10.17 -53.95 -5.39
C VAL A 16 -10.45 -53.04 -4.18
N GLY A 17 -10.42 -51.72 -4.40
CA GLY A 17 -10.92 -50.72 -3.45
C GLY A 17 -12.24 -50.17 -3.94
N THR A 18 -13.35 -50.55 -3.30
CA THR A 18 -14.68 -49.99 -3.54
C THR A 18 -14.77 -48.59 -2.92
N ALA A 19 -14.62 -47.54 -3.73
CA ALA A 19 -15.00 -46.19 -3.37
C ALA A 19 -16.49 -46.00 -3.64
N LEU A 20 -17.28 -45.78 -2.59
CA LEU A 20 -18.65 -45.28 -2.69
C LEU A 20 -18.59 -43.84 -3.17
N GLY A 21 -18.64 -43.65 -4.49
CA GLY A 21 -18.71 -42.34 -5.13
C GLY A 21 -20.09 -41.71 -4.92
N VAL A 22 -20.15 -40.65 -4.11
CA VAL A 22 -21.25 -39.69 -4.22
C VAL A 22 -21.06 -38.97 -5.54
N THR A 23 -21.96 -39.17 -6.50
CA THR A 23 -21.95 -38.46 -7.77
C THR A 23 -22.14 -36.97 -7.52
N GLN A 24 -21.07 -36.17 -7.62
CA GLN A 24 -21.20 -34.73 -7.78
C GLN A 24 -21.91 -34.44 -9.11
N PRO A 25 -22.95 -33.60 -9.14
CA PRO A 25 -23.53 -33.17 -10.40
C PRO A 25 -22.46 -32.44 -11.22
N ALA A 26 -22.34 -32.78 -12.50
CA ALA A 26 -21.44 -32.12 -13.42
C ALA A 26 -21.72 -30.60 -13.41
N GLN A 27 -20.74 -29.80 -12.97
CA GLN A 27 -20.78 -28.35 -13.12
C GLN A 27 -20.80 -28.03 -14.61
N ALA A 28 -21.79 -27.25 -15.04
CA ALA A 28 -21.80 -26.65 -16.37
C ALA A 28 -20.49 -25.85 -16.57
N ALA A 29 -19.91 -25.94 -17.78
CA ALA A 29 -18.68 -25.25 -18.12
C ALA A 29 -18.78 -23.74 -17.84
N ASP A 30 -17.76 -23.19 -17.19
CA ASP A 30 -17.61 -21.76 -16.91
C ASP A 30 -17.52 -20.97 -18.22
N PRO A 31 -18.43 -20.01 -18.50
CA PRO A 31 -18.40 -19.26 -19.75
C PRO A 31 -17.26 -18.23 -19.85
N THR A 32 -16.48 -18.01 -18.78
CA THR A 32 -15.35 -17.06 -18.79
C THR A 32 -14.11 -17.67 -18.16
N VAL A 33 -13.01 -17.73 -18.92
CA VAL A 33 -11.68 -18.07 -18.39
C VAL A 33 -11.29 -17.02 -17.34
N ASP A 34 -10.79 -17.44 -16.17
CA ASP A 34 -10.28 -16.51 -15.14
C ASP A 34 -9.25 -15.53 -15.76
N GLY A 35 -9.25 -14.27 -15.30
CA GLY A 35 -8.20 -13.30 -15.61
C GLY A 35 -8.69 -11.90 -15.99
N GLY A 36 -9.98 -11.74 -16.27
CA GLY A 36 -10.56 -10.45 -16.66
C GLY A 36 -10.79 -9.47 -15.52
N GLY A 37 -10.84 -9.94 -14.26
CA GLY A 37 -11.11 -9.10 -13.09
C GLY A 37 -9.97 -8.13 -12.78
N ARG A 38 -10.29 -6.98 -12.17
CA ARG A 38 -9.32 -6.04 -11.61
C ARG A 38 -10.07 -5.14 -10.62
N ALA A 39 -9.36 -4.60 -9.63
CA ALA A 39 -9.93 -3.66 -8.68
C ALA A 39 -10.37 -2.38 -9.40
N ASN A 40 -11.67 -2.21 -9.62
CA ASN A 40 -12.18 -1.07 -10.39
C ASN A 40 -13.55 -0.54 -9.97
N ALA A 41 -14.02 -0.84 -8.76
CA ALA A 41 -15.25 -0.31 -8.19
C ALA A 41 -16.43 -0.54 -9.14
N GLY A 42 -16.49 -1.74 -9.74
CA GLY A 42 -17.39 -2.11 -10.82
C GLY A 42 -18.86 -1.78 -10.56
N VAL A 43 -19.71 -2.05 -11.54
CA VAL A 43 -21.15 -1.81 -11.43
C VAL A 43 -21.90 -3.13 -11.39
N ALA A 44 -23.09 -3.10 -10.79
CA ALA A 44 -23.97 -4.26 -10.81
C ALA A 44 -24.17 -4.78 -12.25
N PRO A 45 -24.21 -6.11 -12.47
CA PRO A 45 -24.45 -6.67 -13.79
C PRO A 45 -25.68 -6.05 -14.47
N GLY A 46 -25.51 -5.60 -15.71
CA GLY A 46 -26.56 -4.91 -16.48
C GLY A 46 -26.71 -3.40 -16.21
N ALA A 47 -25.98 -2.84 -15.24
CA ALA A 47 -25.93 -1.38 -15.04
C ALA A 47 -24.92 -0.72 -15.99
N ARG A 48 -25.22 0.50 -16.46
CA ARG A 48 -24.26 1.31 -17.23
C ARG A 48 -23.19 1.86 -16.30
N SER A 49 -21.92 1.65 -16.63
CA SER A 49 -20.81 2.37 -15.99
C SER A 49 -20.91 3.86 -16.35
N GLY A 50 -21.10 4.73 -15.35
CA GLY A 50 -20.93 6.17 -15.55
C GLY A 50 -19.50 6.47 -16.01
N ALA A 51 -19.31 7.56 -16.76
CA ALA A 51 -18.00 7.95 -17.26
C ALA A 51 -16.99 8.02 -16.10
N MET A 52 -15.94 7.19 -16.16
CA MET A 52 -14.90 7.15 -15.14
C MET A 52 -14.19 8.50 -15.09
N ALA A 53 -14.04 9.06 -13.89
CA ALA A 53 -13.39 10.34 -13.70
C ALA A 53 -11.96 10.30 -14.27
N LYS A 54 -11.70 11.15 -15.25
CA LYS A 54 -10.35 11.47 -15.75
C LYS A 54 -9.55 12.02 -14.57
N THR A 55 -8.44 11.39 -14.20
CA THR A 55 -7.42 11.89 -13.24
C THR A 55 -7.97 12.86 -12.18
N ALA A 56 -8.41 12.34 -11.04
CA ALA A 56 -8.89 13.19 -9.96
C ALA A 56 -7.74 13.88 -9.21
N ALA A 57 -7.99 15.08 -8.68
CA ALA A 57 -7.07 15.72 -7.74
C ALA A 57 -6.90 14.83 -6.50
N ILE A 58 -5.71 14.86 -5.89
CA ILE A 58 -5.43 14.12 -4.66
C ILE A 58 -6.41 14.60 -3.59
N PRO A 59 -7.19 13.70 -2.96
CA PRO A 59 -8.16 14.12 -1.96
C PRO A 59 -7.51 14.84 -0.78
N ALA A 60 -8.15 15.90 -0.30
CA ALA A 60 -7.65 16.70 0.81
C ALA A 60 -7.48 15.86 2.08
N GLY A 61 -6.39 16.09 2.83
CA GLY A 61 -6.08 15.37 4.06
C GLY A 61 -5.27 14.08 3.87
N TYR A 62 -5.03 13.65 2.63
CA TYR A 62 -4.18 12.50 2.33
C TYR A 62 -2.80 12.94 1.84
N THR A 63 -1.75 12.33 2.39
CA THR A 63 -0.35 12.65 2.04
C THR A 63 0.44 11.47 1.50
N VAL A 64 -0.13 10.27 1.56
CA VAL A 64 0.50 9.02 1.12
C VAL A 64 -0.33 8.48 -0.04
N ARG A 65 0.26 8.51 -1.25
CA ARG A 65 -0.36 8.01 -2.47
C ARG A 65 0.09 6.61 -2.82
N GLY A 66 -0.79 5.87 -3.47
CA GLY A 66 -0.53 4.58 -4.04
C GLY A 66 -1.20 4.39 -5.39
N ILE A 67 -0.93 3.25 -6.00
CA ILE A 67 -1.64 2.76 -7.19
C ILE A 67 -2.01 1.28 -7.00
N ASP A 68 -2.90 0.79 -7.84
CA ASP A 68 -3.08 -0.65 -8.02
C ASP A 68 -3.07 -0.96 -9.52
N VAL A 69 -2.51 -2.12 -9.86
CA VAL A 69 -2.24 -2.52 -11.25
C VAL A 69 -2.52 -4.01 -11.47
N SER A 70 -2.71 -4.36 -12.73
CA SER A 70 -3.01 -5.72 -13.20
C SER A 70 -2.40 -5.96 -14.58
N SER A 71 -2.64 -7.14 -15.16
CA SER A 71 -2.26 -7.42 -16.55
C SER A 71 -2.87 -6.44 -17.56
N HIS A 72 -3.98 -5.77 -17.22
CA HIS A 72 -4.59 -4.77 -18.09
C HIS A 72 -3.65 -3.58 -18.34
N ASP A 73 -2.82 -3.24 -17.36
CA ASP A 73 -1.92 -2.08 -17.41
C ASP A 73 -0.67 -2.31 -18.29
N HIS A 74 -0.51 -3.53 -18.83
CA HIS A 74 0.57 -3.89 -19.76
C HIS A 74 0.17 -3.80 -21.24
N ASN A 75 -1.06 -3.37 -21.54
CA ASN A 75 -1.56 -3.24 -22.92
C ASN A 75 -0.70 -2.34 -23.82
N LEU A 76 0.03 -1.39 -23.22
CA LEU A 76 0.87 -0.41 -23.93
C LEU A 76 2.36 -0.58 -23.63
N GLY A 77 2.75 -1.76 -23.10
CA GLY A 77 4.12 -2.08 -22.70
C GLY A 77 4.32 -2.10 -21.18
N PRO A 78 5.56 -2.32 -20.72
CA PRO A 78 5.86 -2.52 -19.32
C PRO A 78 5.68 -1.26 -18.47
N ILE A 79 5.37 -1.45 -17.19
CA ILE A 79 5.24 -0.38 -16.21
C ILE A 79 6.62 0.16 -15.82
N SER A 80 6.85 1.45 -16.02
CA SER A 80 8.06 2.12 -15.52
C SER A 80 7.96 2.44 -14.02
N TRP A 81 8.26 1.45 -13.17
CA TRP A 81 8.25 1.58 -11.71
C TRP A 81 9.12 2.72 -11.14
N PRO A 82 10.33 3.02 -11.67
CA PRO A 82 11.08 4.20 -11.25
C PRO A 82 10.34 5.52 -11.50
N ALA A 83 9.61 5.64 -12.62
CA ALA A 83 8.80 6.82 -12.91
C ALA A 83 7.58 6.90 -11.99
N VAL A 84 6.95 5.76 -11.67
CA VAL A 84 5.88 5.68 -10.66
C VAL A 84 6.39 6.21 -9.31
N ALA A 85 7.52 5.70 -8.83
CA ALA A 85 8.11 6.16 -7.56
C ALA A 85 8.49 7.65 -7.59
N ALA A 86 9.11 8.11 -8.68
CA ALA A 86 9.48 9.51 -8.88
C ALA A 86 8.28 10.46 -8.90
N SER A 87 7.10 9.97 -9.33
CA SER A 87 5.86 10.75 -9.30
C SER A 87 5.37 11.05 -7.87
N GLY A 88 5.95 10.41 -6.85
CA GLY A 88 5.60 10.57 -5.44
C GLY A 88 4.69 9.48 -4.86
N VAL A 89 4.41 8.42 -5.63
CA VAL A 89 3.77 7.19 -5.15
C VAL A 89 4.65 6.52 -4.07
N LYS A 90 4.00 5.88 -3.10
CA LYS A 90 4.64 5.25 -1.94
C LYS A 90 4.27 3.79 -1.74
N PHE A 91 3.17 3.35 -2.34
CA PHE A 91 2.79 1.94 -2.35
C PHE A 91 2.12 1.53 -3.65
N ALA A 92 2.12 0.24 -3.92
CA ALA A 92 1.36 -0.36 -4.99
C ALA A 92 0.70 -1.66 -4.54
N TYR A 93 -0.47 -1.99 -5.08
CA TYR A 93 -1.02 -3.35 -5.07
C TYR A 93 -0.97 -3.93 -6.48
N VAL A 94 -0.40 -5.14 -6.63
CA VAL A 94 -0.30 -5.83 -7.91
C VAL A 94 -1.23 -7.04 -7.90
N LYS A 95 -2.06 -7.21 -8.93
CA LYS A 95 -2.90 -8.42 -9.06
C LYS A 95 -2.00 -9.64 -9.11
N ALA A 96 -2.19 -10.58 -8.20
CA ALA A 96 -1.49 -11.86 -8.22
C ALA A 96 -2.35 -12.93 -8.88
N THR A 97 -3.58 -13.11 -8.40
CA THR A 97 -4.42 -14.25 -8.78
C THR A 97 -5.87 -13.86 -8.98
N GLU A 98 -6.61 -14.70 -9.70
CA GLU A 98 -8.08 -14.66 -9.79
C GLU A 98 -8.59 -16.10 -9.74
N GLY A 99 -9.61 -16.33 -8.93
CA GLY A 99 -10.15 -17.68 -8.73
C GLY A 99 -9.05 -18.69 -8.37
N ARG A 100 -9.07 -19.85 -9.02
CA ARG A 100 -8.08 -20.92 -8.76
C ARG A 100 -7.12 -21.16 -9.90
N THR A 101 -7.34 -20.50 -11.04
CA THR A 101 -6.68 -20.89 -12.29
C THR A 101 -5.86 -19.79 -12.92
N TYR A 102 -6.14 -18.52 -12.60
CA TYR A 102 -5.41 -17.42 -13.18
C TYR A 102 -4.32 -16.90 -12.24
N LEU A 103 -3.07 -17.01 -12.71
CA LEU A 103 -1.94 -16.25 -12.21
C LEU A 103 -1.68 -15.10 -13.18
N ASN A 104 -1.61 -13.87 -12.67
CA ASN A 104 -1.24 -12.72 -13.50
C ASN A 104 0.19 -12.94 -14.03
N PRO A 105 0.40 -13.00 -15.36
CA PRO A 105 1.70 -13.29 -15.95
C PRO A 105 2.76 -12.23 -15.62
N TYR A 106 2.34 -11.01 -15.30
CA TYR A 106 3.25 -9.90 -14.96
C TYR A 106 3.49 -9.76 -13.46
N PHE A 107 2.81 -10.55 -12.60
CA PHE A 107 2.86 -10.35 -11.15
C PHE A 107 4.28 -10.42 -10.60
N ALA A 108 5.04 -11.46 -10.96
CA ALA A 108 6.38 -11.65 -10.39
C ALA A 108 7.33 -10.50 -10.76
N GLU A 109 7.27 -10.03 -11.99
CA GLU A 109 8.09 -8.92 -12.49
C GLU A 109 7.68 -7.59 -11.84
N ASP A 110 6.39 -7.25 -11.89
CA ASP A 110 5.89 -6.00 -11.32
C ASP A 110 6.08 -5.92 -9.80
N TYR A 111 5.83 -7.04 -9.12
CA TYR A 111 5.95 -7.10 -7.66
C TYR A 111 7.40 -6.88 -7.20
N ALA A 112 8.38 -7.43 -7.94
CA ALA A 112 9.79 -7.21 -7.67
C ALA A 112 10.25 -5.80 -8.10
N ALA A 113 9.93 -5.38 -9.32
CA ALA A 113 10.34 -4.08 -9.85
C ALA A 113 9.76 -2.88 -9.06
N ALA A 114 8.53 -3.01 -8.56
CA ALA A 114 7.93 -2.01 -7.67
C ALA A 114 8.69 -1.89 -6.33
N LYS A 115 9.12 -3.02 -5.75
CA LYS A 115 9.93 -3.06 -4.53
C LYS A 115 11.32 -2.47 -4.75
N ASP A 116 11.96 -2.82 -5.87
CA ASP A 116 13.27 -2.28 -6.26
C ASP A 116 13.23 -0.77 -6.51
N ALA A 117 12.08 -0.24 -6.96
CA ALA A 117 11.83 1.19 -7.06
C ALA A 117 11.55 1.88 -5.69
N GLY A 118 11.61 1.13 -4.59
CA GLY A 118 11.47 1.65 -3.22
C GLY A 118 10.02 1.79 -2.73
N LEU A 119 9.05 1.13 -3.38
CA LEU A 119 7.66 1.14 -2.96
C LEU A 119 7.38 0.05 -1.92
N LEU A 120 6.35 0.27 -1.08
CA LEU A 120 5.73 -0.81 -0.33
C LEU A 120 4.72 -1.52 -1.23
N VAL A 121 4.79 -2.84 -1.35
CA VAL A 121 4.06 -3.58 -2.39
C VAL A 121 3.18 -4.66 -1.78
N GLY A 122 1.90 -4.58 -2.05
CA GLY A 122 0.90 -5.60 -1.72
C GLY A 122 0.56 -6.44 -2.94
N ALA A 123 0.06 -7.65 -2.68
CA ALA A 123 -0.54 -8.49 -3.70
C ALA A 123 -2.04 -8.55 -3.46
N TYR A 124 -2.83 -8.60 -4.53
CA TYR A 124 -4.28 -8.82 -4.41
C TYR A 124 -4.78 -10.02 -5.21
N HIS A 125 -5.88 -10.59 -4.72
CA HIS A 125 -6.59 -11.69 -5.34
C HIS A 125 -8.00 -11.24 -5.73
N PHE A 126 -8.38 -11.39 -7.00
CA PHE A 126 -9.74 -11.15 -7.45
C PHE A 126 -10.61 -12.37 -7.14
N ALA A 127 -11.57 -12.20 -6.26
CA ALA A 127 -12.43 -13.28 -5.77
C ALA A 127 -13.37 -13.83 -6.85
N ARG A 128 -13.58 -15.16 -6.84
CA ARG A 128 -14.64 -15.83 -7.63
C ARG A 128 -15.65 -16.56 -6.73
N PRO A 129 -16.51 -15.84 -5.96
CA PRO A 129 -17.48 -16.47 -5.07
C PRO A 129 -18.45 -17.43 -5.75
N ASP A 130 -18.70 -17.25 -7.06
CA ASP A 130 -19.50 -18.18 -7.89
C ASP A 130 -18.94 -19.62 -7.88
N LYS A 131 -17.63 -19.78 -7.64
CA LYS A 131 -16.97 -21.10 -7.54
C LYS A 131 -17.15 -21.77 -6.18
N ARG A 132 -17.61 -21.03 -5.16
CA ARG A 132 -17.89 -21.54 -3.80
C ARG A 132 -16.70 -22.27 -3.17
N ASP A 133 -15.46 -21.87 -3.50
CA ASP A 133 -14.24 -22.52 -3.03
C ASP A 133 -13.22 -21.54 -2.39
N PRO A 134 -13.63 -20.83 -1.33
CA PRO A 134 -12.82 -19.75 -0.74
C PRO A 134 -11.48 -20.23 -0.17
N ILE A 135 -11.42 -21.47 0.33
CA ILE A 135 -10.22 -22.03 0.96
C ILE A 135 -9.14 -22.29 -0.09
N ASN A 136 -9.50 -22.87 -1.24
CA ASN A 136 -8.51 -23.13 -2.29
C ASN A 136 -8.13 -21.87 -3.07
N GLU A 137 -9.03 -20.89 -3.21
CA GLU A 137 -8.65 -19.56 -3.71
C GLU A 137 -7.63 -18.88 -2.78
N ALA A 138 -7.86 -18.93 -1.46
CA ALA A 138 -6.90 -18.42 -0.47
C ALA A 138 -5.54 -19.13 -0.53
N ASN A 139 -5.54 -20.46 -0.66
CA ASN A 139 -4.30 -21.23 -0.81
C ASN A 139 -3.55 -20.86 -2.09
N PHE A 140 -4.25 -20.84 -3.23
CA PHE A 140 -3.67 -20.48 -4.52
C PHE A 140 -3.08 -19.08 -4.51
N PHE A 141 -3.77 -18.12 -3.87
CA PHE A 141 -3.28 -16.76 -3.68
C PHE A 141 -1.98 -16.73 -2.86
N VAL A 142 -1.95 -17.40 -1.70
CA VAL A 142 -0.76 -17.42 -0.84
C VAL A 142 0.43 -18.09 -1.52
N ASP A 143 0.19 -19.23 -2.19
CA ASP A 143 1.23 -20.02 -2.85
C ASP A 143 1.83 -19.28 -4.07
N SER A 144 1.00 -18.51 -4.76
CA SER A 144 1.41 -17.71 -5.93
C SER A 144 2.10 -16.40 -5.53
N ALA A 145 1.55 -15.69 -4.54
CA ALA A 145 2.04 -14.38 -4.14
C ALA A 145 3.32 -14.45 -3.29
N LYS A 146 3.60 -15.60 -2.65
CA LYS A 146 4.84 -15.87 -1.88
C LYS A 146 5.20 -14.74 -0.90
N PHE A 147 4.24 -14.38 -0.04
CA PHE A 147 4.40 -13.27 0.91
C PHE A 147 5.65 -13.42 1.79
N THR A 148 6.47 -12.37 1.84
CA THR A 148 7.67 -12.27 2.68
C THR A 148 7.47 -11.27 3.83
N ARG A 149 8.38 -11.29 4.81
CA ARG A 149 8.49 -10.28 5.88
C ARG A 149 9.76 -9.44 5.70
N ASP A 150 9.89 -8.86 4.52
CA ASP A 150 11.05 -8.05 4.08
C ASP A 150 10.93 -6.57 4.43
N GLY A 151 9.84 -6.16 5.08
CA GLY A 151 9.60 -4.76 5.42
C GLY A 151 9.11 -3.89 4.26
N GLN A 152 8.88 -4.48 3.10
CA GLN A 152 8.27 -3.82 1.93
C GLN A 152 6.95 -4.49 1.52
N THR A 153 6.72 -5.74 1.93
CA THR A 153 5.53 -6.53 1.59
C THR A 153 4.32 -6.13 2.41
N LEU A 154 3.34 -5.45 1.84
CA LEU A 154 2.08 -5.09 2.50
C LEU A 154 1.21 -6.33 2.79
N VAL A 155 0.16 -6.16 3.61
CA VAL A 155 -0.80 -7.22 3.90
C VAL A 155 -1.45 -7.75 2.60
N PRO A 156 -1.88 -9.01 2.56
CA PRO A 156 -2.66 -9.52 1.44
C PRO A 156 -3.98 -8.75 1.30
N MET A 157 -4.46 -8.58 0.07
CA MET A 157 -5.77 -8.00 -0.19
C MET A 157 -6.66 -8.98 -0.96
N VAL A 158 -7.91 -9.13 -0.52
CA VAL A 158 -8.96 -9.77 -1.31
C VAL A 158 -9.78 -8.67 -1.97
N ASP A 159 -9.89 -8.75 -3.29
CA ASP A 159 -10.76 -7.92 -4.10
C ASP A 159 -12.10 -8.64 -4.25
N ILE A 160 -13.12 -8.12 -3.56
CA ILE A 160 -14.48 -8.65 -3.55
C ILE A 160 -15.45 -7.57 -4.04
N GLU A 161 -15.74 -7.63 -5.34
CA GLU A 161 -16.58 -6.63 -6.02
C GLU A 161 -17.52 -7.27 -7.05
N TRP A 162 -18.21 -6.47 -7.85
CA TRP A 162 -19.17 -6.99 -8.84
C TRP A 162 -18.49 -7.89 -9.87
N PRO A 163 -19.17 -8.96 -10.36
CA PRO A 163 -18.63 -9.75 -11.46
C PRO A 163 -18.53 -8.90 -12.73
N TYR A 164 -17.44 -9.08 -13.49
CA TYR A 164 -17.08 -8.21 -14.62
C TYR A 164 -17.66 -8.67 -15.97
N TRP A 165 -18.26 -9.86 -16.04
CA TRP A 165 -18.73 -10.44 -17.30
C TRP A 165 -20.22 -10.22 -17.57
N SER A 166 -20.57 -10.16 -18.85
CA SER A 166 -21.96 -9.99 -19.29
C SER A 166 -22.80 -11.20 -18.87
N GLY A 167 -24.01 -10.93 -18.37
CA GLY A 167 -24.95 -11.98 -17.93
C GLY A 167 -24.60 -12.62 -16.58
N ALA A 168 -23.57 -12.14 -15.89
CA ALA A 168 -23.25 -12.62 -14.54
C ALA A 168 -24.43 -12.41 -13.57
N PRO A 169 -24.73 -13.38 -12.70
CA PRO A 169 -25.72 -13.18 -11.66
C PRO A 169 -25.24 -12.11 -10.67
N THR A 170 -26.16 -11.24 -10.24
CA THR A 170 -25.94 -10.28 -9.15
C THR A 170 -25.35 -11.00 -7.94
N CYS A 171 -24.32 -10.40 -7.30
CA CYS A 171 -23.62 -10.98 -6.15
C CYS A 171 -23.10 -12.41 -6.40
N TYR A 172 -22.71 -12.72 -7.64
CA TYR A 172 -22.24 -14.05 -8.05
C TYR A 172 -23.28 -15.18 -7.86
N GLY A 173 -24.56 -14.83 -7.68
CA GLY A 173 -25.62 -15.79 -7.38
C GLY A 173 -25.62 -16.31 -5.95
N LEU A 174 -24.95 -15.61 -5.03
CA LEU A 174 -24.91 -15.94 -3.60
C LEU A 174 -25.88 -15.05 -2.81
N THR A 175 -26.44 -15.62 -1.75
CA THR A 175 -27.15 -14.86 -0.71
C THR A 175 -26.15 -14.06 0.16
N PRO A 176 -26.62 -13.02 0.88
CA PRO A 176 -25.82 -12.29 1.87
C PRO A 176 -25.04 -13.16 2.86
N THR A 177 -25.66 -14.23 3.35
CA THR A 177 -25.06 -15.16 4.31
C THR A 177 -23.97 -16.00 3.66
N GLU A 178 -24.21 -16.52 2.45
CA GLU A 178 -23.20 -17.29 1.71
C GLU A 178 -22.00 -16.43 1.34
N MET A 179 -22.24 -15.21 0.86
CA MET A 179 -21.18 -14.26 0.53
C MET A 179 -20.34 -13.92 1.77
N SER A 180 -20.99 -13.61 2.89
CA SER A 180 -20.29 -13.36 4.16
C SER A 180 -19.48 -14.58 4.62
N THR A 181 -20.02 -15.79 4.44
CA THR A 181 -19.32 -17.03 4.80
C THR A 181 -18.10 -17.26 3.90
N TRP A 182 -18.23 -16.97 2.60
CA TRP A 182 -17.15 -17.06 1.63
C TRP A 182 -16.00 -16.11 1.99
N ILE A 183 -16.30 -14.82 2.21
CA ILE A 183 -15.30 -13.80 2.56
C ILE A 183 -14.58 -14.17 3.85
N ARG A 184 -15.33 -14.62 4.87
CA ARG A 184 -14.75 -15.04 6.16
C ARG A 184 -13.82 -16.25 5.98
N SER A 185 -14.27 -17.27 5.27
CA SER A 185 -13.45 -18.47 5.01
C SER A 185 -12.15 -18.15 4.28
N PHE A 186 -12.20 -17.28 3.26
CA PHE A 186 -11.01 -16.84 2.54
C PHE A 186 -10.04 -16.11 3.48
N THR A 187 -10.54 -15.08 4.18
CA THR A 187 -9.72 -14.22 5.03
C THR A 187 -9.12 -14.96 6.23
N ASP A 188 -9.88 -15.86 6.84
CA ASP A 188 -9.40 -16.71 7.94
C ASP A 188 -8.35 -17.72 7.44
N GLN A 189 -8.52 -18.29 6.24
CA GLN A 189 -7.54 -19.22 5.67
C GLN A 189 -6.21 -18.53 5.36
N VAL A 190 -6.23 -17.35 4.75
CA VAL A 190 -4.99 -16.58 4.53
C VAL A 190 -4.34 -16.24 5.87
N LYS A 191 -5.12 -15.79 6.85
CA LYS A 191 -4.60 -15.49 8.20
C LYS A 191 -4.01 -16.73 8.87
N ALA A 192 -4.61 -17.89 8.73
CA ALA A 192 -4.08 -19.16 9.26
C ALA A 192 -2.77 -19.55 8.57
N ARG A 193 -2.66 -19.35 7.25
CA ARG A 193 -1.48 -19.71 6.46
C ARG A 193 -0.26 -18.82 6.74
N ILE A 194 -0.43 -17.52 6.93
CA ILE A 194 0.71 -16.57 7.02
C ILE A 194 0.72 -15.67 8.26
N GLY A 195 -0.31 -15.76 9.11
CA GLY A 195 -0.41 -14.99 10.36
C GLY A 195 -0.67 -13.50 10.17
N ARG A 196 -1.14 -13.07 8.99
CA ARG A 196 -1.37 -11.65 8.67
C ARG A 196 -2.86 -11.40 8.41
N PRO A 197 -3.41 -10.23 8.82
CA PRO A 197 -4.77 -9.87 8.46
C PRO A 197 -4.88 -9.64 6.95
N VAL A 198 -6.07 -9.89 6.39
CA VAL A 198 -6.36 -9.62 4.98
C VAL A 198 -7.12 -8.31 4.87
N MET A 199 -6.63 -7.42 4.02
CA MET A 199 -7.35 -6.22 3.60
C MET A 199 -8.49 -6.61 2.68
N ILE A 200 -9.66 -6.02 2.86
CA ILE A 200 -10.82 -6.22 1.99
C ILE A 200 -10.91 -5.00 1.08
N TYR A 201 -10.76 -5.20 -0.22
CA TYR A 201 -11.14 -4.24 -1.23
C TYR A 201 -12.60 -4.47 -1.62
N THR A 202 -13.40 -3.40 -1.61
CA THR A 202 -14.80 -3.43 -2.05
C THR A 202 -15.28 -2.01 -2.35
N ASN A 203 -16.49 -1.87 -2.90
CA ASN A 203 -17.25 -0.63 -2.84
C ASN A 203 -18.55 -0.82 -2.04
N THR A 204 -19.11 0.28 -1.50
CA THR A 204 -20.30 0.25 -0.65
C THR A 204 -21.56 -0.22 -1.39
N ASN A 205 -21.62 0.03 -2.70
CA ASN A 205 -22.75 -0.35 -3.54
C ASN A 205 -22.78 -1.86 -3.81
N TYR A 206 -21.62 -2.54 -3.78
CA TYR A 206 -21.52 -4.00 -3.77
C TYR A 206 -21.74 -4.57 -2.37
N TRP A 207 -21.00 -4.07 -1.37
CA TRP A 207 -20.98 -4.66 -0.04
C TRP A 207 -22.36 -4.72 0.61
N ASN A 208 -23.11 -3.62 0.53
CA ASN A 208 -24.39 -3.51 1.21
C ASN A 208 -25.42 -4.56 0.73
N PRO A 209 -25.74 -4.66 -0.57
CA PRO A 209 -26.64 -5.70 -1.04
C PRO A 209 -26.05 -7.11 -0.96
N CYS A 210 -24.77 -7.30 -1.29
CA CYS A 210 -24.19 -8.64 -1.41
C CYS A 210 -23.80 -9.28 -0.08
N THR A 211 -23.67 -8.52 1.01
CA THR A 211 -23.40 -9.05 2.35
C THR A 211 -24.53 -8.79 3.34
N GLY A 212 -25.58 -8.06 2.94
CA GLY A 212 -26.64 -7.63 3.85
C GLY A 212 -26.15 -6.61 4.89
N LYS A 213 -25.20 -5.74 4.50
CA LYS A 213 -24.54 -4.75 5.37
C LYS A 213 -23.87 -5.40 6.60
N ASN A 214 -23.22 -6.54 6.41
CA ASN A 214 -22.63 -7.28 7.51
C ASN A 214 -21.52 -6.47 8.21
N ALA A 215 -21.71 -6.17 9.50
CA ALA A 215 -20.78 -5.36 10.29
C ALA A 215 -19.60 -6.14 10.90
N SER A 216 -19.61 -7.47 10.80
CA SER A 216 -18.66 -8.35 11.51
C SER A 216 -17.27 -8.45 10.86
N PHE A 217 -16.97 -7.60 9.87
CA PHE A 217 -15.67 -7.53 9.18
C PHE A 217 -14.86 -6.28 9.54
N GLY A 218 -15.34 -5.44 10.46
CA GLY A 218 -14.69 -4.18 10.84
C GLY A 218 -13.26 -4.29 11.39
N ALA A 219 -12.82 -5.50 11.75
CA ALA A 219 -11.44 -5.77 12.18
C ALA A 219 -10.46 -5.94 11.00
N ASN A 220 -10.95 -6.21 9.79
CA ASN A 220 -10.13 -6.27 8.58
C ASN A 220 -9.78 -4.85 8.12
N PRO A 221 -8.55 -4.58 7.65
CA PRO A 221 -8.26 -3.34 6.93
C PRO A 221 -9.20 -3.22 5.72
N LEU A 222 -9.67 -2.00 5.43
CA LEU A 222 -10.57 -1.73 4.31
C LEU A 222 -9.85 -0.91 3.24
N ASP A 223 -9.85 -1.41 2.01
CA ASP A 223 -9.66 -0.57 0.83
C ASP A 223 -11.05 -0.27 0.24
N ILE A 224 -11.51 0.97 0.40
CA ILE A 224 -12.83 1.37 -0.09
C ILE A 224 -12.69 2.01 -1.46
N ALA A 225 -13.45 1.52 -2.43
CA ALA A 225 -13.47 2.10 -3.75
C ALA A 225 -14.67 3.06 -3.92
N GLY A 226 -14.38 4.23 -4.48
CA GLY A 226 -15.40 5.24 -4.79
C GLY A 226 -14.80 6.43 -5.52
N TYR A 227 -15.19 6.61 -6.79
CA TYR A 227 -14.63 7.61 -7.68
C TYR A 227 -15.33 8.96 -7.55
N THR A 228 -15.26 9.53 -6.36
CA THR A 228 -15.96 10.74 -5.95
C THR A 228 -14.98 11.76 -5.38
N ALA A 229 -15.36 13.04 -5.35
CA ALA A 229 -14.50 14.10 -4.79
C ALA A 229 -14.28 13.96 -3.27
N ALA A 230 -15.22 13.34 -2.57
CA ALA A 230 -15.15 13.01 -1.16
C ALA A 230 -15.18 11.49 -0.98
N ARG A 231 -14.60 11.01 0.13
CA ARG A 231 -14.60 9.58 0.47
C ARG A 231 -16.04 9.05 0.54
N PRO A 232 -16.35 7.89 -0.05
CA PRO A 232 -17.67 7.28 0.04
C PRO A 232 -18.04 6.91 1.49
N PRO A 233 -19.35 6.76 1.80
CA PRO A 233 -19.79 6.15 3.04
C PRO A 233 -19.17 4.76 3.20
N LEU A 234 -18.70 4.42 4.40
CA LEU A 234 -18.11 3.11 4.65
C LEU A 234 -19.20 2.08 4.91
N PRO A 235 -19.00 0.81 4.51
CA PRO A 235 -19.90 -0.25 4.93
C PRO A 235 -19.89 -0.42 6.45
N ALA A 236 -20.99 -0.97 6.99
CA ALA A 236 -21.13 -1.17 8.43
C ALA A 236 -19.96 -2.00 8.99
N GLY A 237 -19.55 -1.70 10.23
CA GLY A 237 -18.39 -2.32 10.89
C GLY A 237 -17.10 -1.50 10.76
N TRP A 238 -16.92 -0.76 9.67
CA TRP A 238 -15.76 0.12 9.51
C TRP A 238 -16.07 1.56 9.91
N THR A 239 -15.26 2.09 10.83
CA THR A 239 -15.27 3.52 11.21
C THR A 239 -14.22 4.32 10.42
N ALA A 240 -13.30 3.62 9.77
CA ALA A 240 -12.22 4.17 8.96
C ALA A 240 -11.83 3.18 7.85
N GLU A 241 -11.60 3.73 6.67
CA GLU A 241 -10.85 3.09 5.59
C GLU A 241 -9.35 3.06 5.92
N THR A 242 -8.65 2.04 5.43
CA THR A 242 -7.18 1.98 5.42
C THR A 242 -6.65 2.60 4.15
N ILE A 243 -7.23 2.22 3.01
CA ILE A 243 -6.95 2.77 1.69
C ILE A 243 -8.27 3.24 1.07
N TRP A 244 -8.20 4.28 0.24
CA TRP A 244 -9.29 4.69 -0.63
C TRP A 244 -8.80 4.75 -2.08
N GLN A 245 -9.38 3.89 -2.92
CA GLN A 245 -9.27 3.98 -4.37
C GLN A 245 -10.23 5.06 -4.88
N TYR A 246 -9.68 6.24 -5.21
CA TYR A 246 -10.44 7.46 -5.46
C TYR A 246 -10.57 7.83 -6.95
N ALA A 247 -9.79 7.18 -7.82
CA ALA A 247 -9.93 7.32 -9.25
C ALA A 247 -9.55 6.02 -9.97
N ALA A 248 -10.32 5.67 -11.00
CA ALA A 248 -9.99 4.56 -11.88
C ALA A 248 -8.81 4.90 -12.79
N GLY A 249 -8.01 3.89 -13.12
CA GLY A 249 -7.03 3.97 -14.21
C GLY A 249 -7.68 3.90 -15.58
N ASN A 250 -6.89 4.21 -16.61
CA ASN A 250 -7.23 4.02 -18.01
C ASN A 250 -6.08 3.26 -18.71
N PRO A 251 -6.20 1.94 -18.88
CA PRO A 251 -5.15 1.13 -19.51
C PRO A 251 -4.86 1.47 -20.99
N SER A 252 -5.72 2.27 -21.63
CA SER A 252 -5.48 2.81 -22.97
C SER A 252 -4.62 4.09 -22.94
N GLN A 253 -4.12 4.51 -21.79
CA GLN A 253 -3.26 5.67 -21.60
C GLN A 253 -2.04 5.29 -20.77
N PRO A 254 -0.81 5.43 -21.29
CA PRO A 254 0.40 5.07 -20.55
C PRO A 254 0.50 5.82 -19.22
N GLY A 255 0.81 5.12 -18.13
CA GLY A 255 0.97 5.71 -16.81
C GLY A 255 -0.32 6.11 -16.10
N ASN A 256 -1.50 5.83 -16.66
CA ASN A 256 -2.79 6.13 -16.06
C ASN A 256 -3.34 4.92 -15.30
N TYR A 257 -2.77 4.66 -14.11
CA TYR A 257 -3.17 3.56 -13.22
C TYR A 257 -4.29 3.98 -12.26
N SER A 258 -4.99 3.00 -11.67
CA SER A 258 -5.92 3.25 -10.58
C SER A 258 -5.22 3.94 -9.41
N GLN A 259 -5.82 5.00 -8.88
CA GLN A 259 -5.19 5.89 -7.91
C GLN A 259 -5.75 5.67 -6.52
N ASN A 260 -4.82 5.53 -5.56
CA ASN A 260 -5.12 5.24 -4.18
C ASN A 260 -4.51 6.27 -3.23
N VAL A 261 -5.17 6.45 -2.09
CA VAL A 261 -4.60 7.16 -0.94
C VAL A 261 -4.69 6.32 0.32
N PHE A 262 -3.65 6.36 1.15
CA PHE A 262 -3.64 5.70 2.45
C PHE A 262 -4.05 6.67 3.56
N LYS A 263 -4.95 6.22 4.46
CA LYS A 263 -5.39 7.01 5.60
C LYS A 263 -4.35 7.00 6.72
N GLY A 264 -3.40 7.93 6.64
CA GLY A 264 -2.43 8.16 7.70
C GLY A 264 -1.08 8.63 7.19
N THR A 265 -0.05 8.40 8.01
CA THR A 265 1.34 8.72 7.66
C THR A 265 2.03 7.54 7.00
N TYR A 266 3.12 7.78 6.28
CA TYR A 266 3.93 6.70 5.71
C TYR A 266 4.44 5.71 6.78
N ALA A 267 4.76 6.19 7.99
CA ALA A 267 5.16 5.33 9.10
C ALA A 267 4.01 4.43 9.62
N ALA A 268 2.75 4.83 9.45
CA ALA A 268 1.61 3.96 9.73
C ALA A 268 1.40 2.95 8.60
N LEU A 269 1.65 3.35 7.34
CA LEU A 269 1.61 2.43 6.21
C LEU A 269 2.65 1.30 6.36
N THR A 270 3.88 1.59 6.84
CA THR A 270 4.90 0.55 7.04
C THR A 270 4.48 -0.51 8.06
N GLN A 271 3.58 -0.20 9.00
CA GLN A 271 3.04 -1.19 9.94
C GLN A 271 2.26 -2.30 9.23
N LEU A 272 1.67 -2.00 8.06
CA LEU A 272 1.01 -3.02 7.26
C LEU A 272 1.99 -4.05 6.67
N THR A 273 3.31 -3.83 6.75
CA THR A 273 4.29 -4.83 6.30
C THR A 273 4.54 -5.95 7.31
N GLY A 274 3.93 -5.88 8.50
CA GLY A 274 4.13 -6.86 9.57
C GLY A 274 5.46 -6.72 10.32
N VAL A 275 6.34 -5.83 9.86
CA VAL A 275 7.53 -5.35 10.57
C VAL A 275 7.40 -3.84 10.63
N PRO A 276 7.48 -3.17 11.80
CA PRO A 276 7.59 -1.73 11.84
C PRO A 276 8.92 -1.31 11.19
N VAL A 277 8.91 -1.11 9.87
CA VAL A 277 10.06 -0.54 9.19
C VAL A 277 10.05 0.94 9.51
N ALA A 278 11.07 1.39 10.23
CA ALA A 278 11.32 2.81 10.39
C ALA A 278 11.46 3.40 8.98
N ALA A 279 10.69 4.45 8.67
CA ALA A 279 10.82 5.15 7.40
C ALA A 279 12.31 5.46 7.13
N PRO A 280 12.77 5.33 5.87
CA PRO A 280 14.14 5.68 5.54
C PRO A 280 14.46 7.08 6.06
N PRO A 281 15.66 7.30 6.63
CA PRO A 281 16.04 8.62 7.07
C PRO A 281 16.03 9.58 5.88
N VAL A 282 15.87 10.85 6.17
CA VAL A 282 15.94 11.90 5.16
C VAL A 282 17.15 12.78 5.36
N ALA A 283 17.65 13.34 4.25
CA ALA A 283 18.52 14.50 4.28
C ALA A 283 17.72 15.75 3.88
N LEU A 284 18.06 16.87 4.51
CA LEU A 284 17.51 18.18 4.17
C LEU A 284 18.58 19.00 3.47
N ARG A 285 18.36 19.38 2.21
CA ARG A 285 19.28 20.25 1.47
C ARG A 285 18.72 21.67 1.39
N SER A 286 19.43 22.66 1.93
CA SER A 286 18.95 24.05 1.88
C SER A 286 18.97 24.56 0.43
N ARG A 287 17.88 25.20 0.01
CA ARG A 287 17.83 25.86 -1.31
C ARG A 287 18.73 27.09 -1.39
N SER A 288 19.07 27.68 -0.25
CA SER A 288 19.86 28.91 -0.15
C SER A 288 21.32 28.74 -0.56
N ASN A 289 21.91 27.57 -0.32
CA ASN A 289 23.33 27.30 -0.62
C ASN A 289 23.61 25.90 -1.18
N LYS A 290 22.56 25.09 -1.42
CA LYS A 290 22.64 23.72 -1.96
C LYS A 290 23.41 22.73 -1.08
N ARG A 291 23.54 23.03 0.22
CA ARG A 291 24.22 22.15 1.19
C ARG A 291 23.23 21.42 2.09
N TYR A 292 23.63 20.24 2.54
CA TYR A 292 22.89 19.42 3.49
C TYR A 292 22.99 19.98 4.91
N VAL A 293 21.86 19.95 5.60
CA VAL A 293 21.75 20.24 7.03
C VAL A 293 22.44 19.12 7.80
N VAL A 294 23.35 19.50 8.69
CA VAL A 294 24.12 18.58 9.53
C VAL A 294 23.84 18.83 11.00
N ALA A 295 23.69 17.76 11.78
CA ALA A 295 23.79 17.79 13.23
C ALA A 295 25.27 17.80 13.65
N GLU A 296 25.87 18.99 13.61
CA GLU A 296 27.31 19.20 13.73
C GLU A 296 27.89 18.69 15.06
N SER A 297 29.15 18.23 15.03
CA SER A 297 29.85 17.70 16.22
C SER A 297 29.04 16.62 16.95
N ALA A 298 28.59 15.59 16.21
CA ALA A 298 27.69 14.55 16.72
C ALA A 298 26.42 15.11 17.40
N GLY A 299 25.87 16.22 16.88
CA GLY A 299 24.70 16.90 17.40
C GLY A 299 24.90 17.69 18.69
N ALA A 300 26.14 17.88 19.15
CA ALA A 300 26.46 18.77 20.28
C ALA A 300 26.37 20.26 19.92
N LYS A 301 26.35 20.59 18.62
CA LYS A 301 26.23 21.97 18.13
C LYS A 301 24.91 22.18 17.38
N PRO A 302 24.47 23.44 17.24
CA PRO A 302 23.32 23.78 16.40
C PRO A 302 23.42 23.25 14.98
N LEU A 303 22.26 22.90 14.40
CA LEU A 303 22.16 22.44 13.03
C LEU A 303 22.57 23.55 12.07
N ILE A 304 23.35 23.22 11.04
CA ILE A 304 23.80 24.15 10.00
C ILE A 304 23.77 23.48 8.62
N ALA A 305 23.49 24.25 7.55
CA ALA A 305 23.50 23.73 6.18
C ALA A 305 24.89 23.88 5.55
N SER A 306 25.82 22.96 5.86
CA SER A 306 27.24 23.11 5.52
C SER A 306 27.85 21.94 4.73
N ARG A 307 27.15 20.82 4.53
CA ARG A 307 27.72 19.62 3.91
C ARG A 307 27.36 19.45 2.44
N THR A 308 28.28 18.90 1.65
CA THR A 308 28.10 18.64 0.21
C THR A 308 27.64 17.21 -0.07
N THR A 309 27.88 16.28 0.87
CA THR A 309 27.47 14.89 0.79
C THR A 309 26.63 14.52 2.01
N VAL A 310 25.84 13.44 1.88
CA VAL A 310 25.07 12.88 2.99
C VAL A 310 25.86 11.73 3.59
N ALA A 311 26.20 11.86 4.86
CA ALA A 311 26.68 10.79 5.73
C ALA A 311 25.80 10.75 6.98
N ARG A 312 26.21 10.00 8.01
CA ARG A 312 25.38 9.74 9.19
C ARG A 312 24.86 11.01 9.89
N TRP A 313 25.59 12.12 9.85
CA TRP A 313 25.22 13.34 10.60
C TRP A 313 24.21 14.23 9.87
N GLU A 314 23.96 13.97 8.59
CA GLU A 314 23.00 14.68 7.74
C GLU A 314 21.66 13.93 7.65
N GLN A 315 21.57 12.78 8.32
CA GLN A 315 20.41 11.90 8.31
C GLN A 315 19.48 12.15 9.50
N PHE A 316 18.19 12.32 9.20
CA PHE A 316 17.15 12.55 10.19
C PHE A 316 16.00 11.56 9.98
N ASP A 317 15.56 10.90 11.05
CA ASP A 317 14.29 10.20 11.03
C ASP A 317 13.15 11.21 11.17
N VAL A 318 12.14 11.10 10.31
CA VAL A 318 10.90 11.87 10.44
C VAL A 318 9.89 11.02 11.18
N ILE A 319 9.63 11.36 12.43
CA ILE A 319 8.76 10.59 13.33
C ILE A 319 7.45 11.36 13.52
N SER A 320 6.30 10.68 13.42
CA SER A 320 5.01 11.31 13.73
C SER A 320 4.94 11.72 15.20
N ALA A 321 4.53 12.96 15.47
CA ALA A 321 4.37 13.51 16.82
C ALA A 321 2.89 13.76 17.19
N GLY A 322 1.95 13.25 16.37
CA GLY A 322 0.51 13.43 16.53
C GLY A 322 0.01 14.82 16.13
N GLY A 323 -1.29 14.96 15.84
CA GLY A 323 -1.93 16.25 15.57
C GLY A 323 -1.39 17.01 14.35
N GLY A 324 -0.89 16.29 13.33
CA GLY A 324 -0.27 16.90 12.14
C GLY A 324 1.19 17.34 12.33
N TYR A 325 1.79 17.10 13.50
CA TYR A 325 3.18 17.39 13.77
C TYR A 325 4.09 16.19 13.49
N VAL A 326 5.34 16.50 13.18
CA VAL A 326 6.47 15.56 13.13
C VAL A 326 7.56 16.00 14.11
N ALA A 327 8.42 15.07 14.48
CA ALA A 327 9.70 15.33 15.13
C ALA A 327 10.83 14.80 14.25
N LEU A 328 11.95 15.53 14.18
CA LEU A 328 13.15 15.10 13.48
C LEU A 328 14.12 14.51 14.49
N ARG A 329 14.46 13.23 14.39
CA ARG A 329 15.48 12.59 15.24
C ARG A 329 16.78 12.48 14.45
N SER A 330 17.85 13.07 14.96
CA SER A 330 19.17 13.00 14.32
C SER A 330 19.77 11.61 14.46
N ARG A 331 20.26 11.03 13.35
CA ARG A 331 21.03 9.78 13.37
C ARG A 331 22.45 9.98 13.91
N ALA A 332 22.90 11.22 14.10
CA ALA A 332 24.18 11.54 14.72
C ALA A 332 24.24 11.10 16.20
N ASN A 333 23.15 11.30 16.95
CA ASN A 333 23.12 11.08 18.41
C ASN A 333 21.81 10.51 18.96
N GLY A 334 20.81 10.23 18.11
CA GLY A 334 19.51 9.70 18.51
C GLY A 334 18.60 10.70 19.23
N ARG A 335 18.96 11.99 19.27
CA ARG A 335 18.18 13.06 19.92
C ARG A 335 17.29 13.79 18.92
N TYR A 336 16.22 14.40 19.42
CA TYR A 336 15.29 15.20 18.63
C TYR A 336 15.81 16.62 18.43
N VAL A 337 15.62 17.13 17.21
CA VAL A 337 15.85 18.53 16.84
C VAL A 337 14.84 19.40 17.59
N THR A 338 15.34 20.42 18.27
CA THR A 338 14.58 21.26 19.19
C THR A 338 14.69 22.73 18.78
N ALA A 339 13.54 23.41 18.67
CA ALA A 339 13.47 24.86 18.54
C ALA A 339 13.65 25.51 19.93
N GLU A 340 14.91 25.62 20.35
CA GLU A 340 15.30 26.03 21.70
C GLU A 340 14.76 27.40 22.12
N SER A 341 14.50 27.53 23.43
CA SER A 341 14.02 28.77 24.04
C SER A 341 12.80 29.36 23.32
N LYS A 342 11.78 28.51 23.07
CA LYS A 342 10.58 28.88 22.30
C LYS A 342 10.91 29.36 20.87
N GLY A 343 11.93 28.76 20.24
CA GLY A 343 12.42 29.10 18.91
C GLY A 343 13.23 30.41 18.82
N ALA A 344 13.59 31.03 19.95
CA ALA A 344 14.46 32.22 19.98
C ALA A 344 15.94 31.88 19.76
N LYS A 345 16.33 30.60 19.88
CA LYS A 345 17.69 30.12 19.66
C LYS A 345 17.79 29.18 18.45
N PRO A 346 18.99 28.99 17.89
CA PRO A 346 19.22 28.01 16.83
C PRO A 346 18.73 26.61 17.17
N LEU A 347 18.31 25.88 16.15
CA LEU A 347 17.87 24.49 16.27
C LEU A 347 19.05 23.60 16.65
N ILE A 348 18.84 22.68 17.60
CA ILE A 348 19.86 21.72 18.04
C ILE A 348 19.21 20.35 18.33
N ALA A 349 19.91 19.26 18.03
CA ALA A 349 19.44 17.90 18.30
C ALA A 349 19.88 17.44 19.70
N ASN A 350 19.17 17.83 20.76
CA ASN A 350 19.62 17.58 22.14
C ASN A 350 18.55 16.98 23.09
N ARG A 351 17.27 16.90 22.71
CA ARG A 351 16.23 16.33 23.58
C ARG A 351 16.01 14.83 23.35
N ALA A 352 15.75 14.09 24.43
CA ALA A 352 15.48 12.65 24.38
C ALA A 352 13.99 12.31 24.18
N LYS A 353 13.09 13.26 24.40
CA LYS A 353 11.64 13.09 24.30
C LYS A 353 11.04 14.22 23.47
N VAL A 354 9.98 13.92 22.74
CA VAL A 354 9.23 14.91 21.95
C VAL A 354 8.22 15.61 22.87
N SER A 355 8.32 16.92 22.94
CA SER A 355 7.33 17.83 23.51
C SER A 355 7.07 18.97 22.53
N THR A 356 6.60 20.13 23.00
CA THR A 356 6.23 21.26 22.15
C THR A 356 7.41 21.80 21.32
N TRP A 357 8.64 21.76 21.83
CA TRP A 357 9.79 22.38 21.13
C TRP A 357 10.40 21.49 20.05
N GLU A 358 10.09 20.19 20.05
CA GLU A 358 10.57 19.21 19.07
C GLU A 358 9.57 19.00 17.93
N LYS A 359 8.39 19.64 18.03
CA LYS A 359 7.30 19.50 17.07
C LYS A 359 7.44 20.51 15.94
N PHE A 360 7.35 20.01 14.72
CA PHE A 360 7.32 20.79 13.49
C PHE A 360 6.17 20.35 12.60
N THR A 361 5.62 21.26 11.81
CA THR A 361 4.80 20.91 10.65
C THR A 361 5.67 20.92 9.41
N ILE A 362 5.58 19.87 8.58
CA ILE A 362 6.15 19.88 7.23
C ILE A 362 5.12 20.47 6.28
N ILE A 363 5.50 21.53 5.57
CA ILE A 363 4.70 22.14 4.52
C ILE A 363 5.32 21.76 3.19
N ASN A 364 4.53 21.12 2.33
CA ASN A 364 4.93 20.81 0.97
C ASN A 364 4.63 22.03 0.09
N ASN A 365 5.66 22.63 -0.48
CA ASN A 365 5.52 23.78 -1.36
C ASN A 365 5.23 23.33 -2.79
N SER A 366 4.64 24.21 -3.60
CA SER A 366 4.28 23.92 -5.00
C SER A 366 5.47 23.63 -5.91
N ASP A 367 6.69 24.07 -5.53
CA ASP A 367 7.94 23.84 -6.27
C ASP A 367 8.65 22.54 -5.86
N GLY A 368 7.97 21.66 -5.12
CA GLY A 368 8.48 20.36 -4.70
C GLY A 368 9.43 20.40 -3.50
N THR A 369 9.76 21.58 -2.98
CA THR A 369 10.53 21.69 -1.72
C THR A 369 9.61 21.56 -0.52
N ILE A 370 10.21 21.40 0.66
CA ILE A 370 9.51 21.50 1.94
C ILE A 370 9.91 22.76 2.72
N SER A 371 9.05 23.18 3.64
CA SER A 371 9.34 24.15 4.70
C SER A 371 8.97 23.54 6.05
N LEU A 372 9.73 23.87 7.10
CA LEU A 372 9.47 23.41 8.46
C LEU A 372 8.93 24.58 9.29
N ARG A 373 7.76 24.41 9.92
CA ARG A 373 7.18 25.38 10.85
C ARG A 373 7.26 24.85 12.28
N ALA A 374 7.95 25.54 13.18
CA ALA A 374 8.10 25.10 14.56
C ALA A 374 6.82 25.33 15.36
N ALA A 375 6.36 24.32 16.09
CA ALA A 375 5.22 24.44 17.00
C ALA A 375 5.51 25.38 18.19
N ALA A 376 6.79 25.54 18.54
CA ALA A 376 7.25 26.37 19.65
C ALA A 376 6.85 27.85 19.54
N ASN A 377 6.76 28.39 18.33
CA ASN A 377 6.48 29.81 18.08
C ASN A 377 5.70 30.10 16.78
N GLY A 378 5.33 29.06 16.04
CA GLY A 378 4.61 29.19 14.77
C GLY A 378 5.43 29.82 13.64
N ARG A 379 6.76 29.86 13.74
CA ARG A 379 7.68 30.44 12.75
C ARG A 379 8.34 29.37 11.87
N TYR A 380 8.76 29.79 10.67
CA TYR A 380 9.48 28.95 9.73
C TYR A 380 10.97 28.86 10.06
N VAL A 381 11.51 27.64 9.92
CA VAL A 381 12.94 27.36 10.01
C VAL A 381 13.63 27.93 8.79
N VAL A 382 14.70 28.69 9.02
CA VAL A 382 15.47 29.39 7.99
C VAL A 382 16.93 28.96 8.01
N ALA A 383 17.51 28.77 6.83
CA ALA A 383 18.96 28.67 6.65
C ALA A 383 19.57 30.08 6.57
N GLU A 384 19.82 30.70 7.73
CA GLU A 384 20.24 32.10 7.83
C GLU A 384 21.52 32.42 7.05
N SER A 385 21.59 33.65 6.55
CA SER A 385 22.77 34.18 5.85
C SER A 385 23.26 33.25 4.72
N LYS A 386 22.33 32.77 3.89
CA LYS A 386 22.60 31.76 2.83
C LYS A 386 23.20 30.47 3.41
N GLY A 387 22.67 30.01 4.53
CA GLY A 387 23.08 28.78 5.22
C GLY A 387 24.50 28.79 5.82
N THR A 388 25.14 29.96 5.94
CA THR A 388 26.44 30.09 6.64
C THR A 388 26.28 30.20 8.16
N LYS A 389 25.05 30.38 8.64
CA LYS A 389 24.71 30.40 10.07
C LYS A 389 23.83 29.20 10.45
N PRO A 390 23.80 28.84 11.75
CA PRO A 390 22.88 27.84 12.25
C PRO A 390 21.42 28.12 11.88
N LEU A 391 20.67 27.04 11.66
CA LEU A 391 19.25 27.12 11.37
C LEU A 391 18.51 27.65 12.60
N ILE A 392 17.52 28.53 12.39
CA ILE A 392 16.66 29.08 13.46
C ILE A 392 15.22 29.18 12.97
N ALA A 393 14.23 29.08 13.86
CA ALA A 393 12.81 29.24 13.53
C ALA A 393 12.33 30.66 13.84
N ASN A 394 12.55 31.63 12.95
CA ASN A 394 12.23 33.04 13.23
C ASN A 394 11.40 33.75 12.14
N ARG A 395 11.14 33.11 10.97
CA ARG A 395 10.45 33.75 9.85
C ARG A 395 8.93 33.58 9.90
N THR A 396 8.18 34.57 9.44
CA THR A 396 6.71 34.57 9.39
C THR A 396 6.15 34.15 8.02
N SER A 397 6.99 34.15 6.98
CA SER A 397 6.64 33.75 5.62
C SER A 397 7.70 32.83 5.02
N ILE A 398 7.31 32.08 3.99
CA ILE A 398 8.20 31.19 3.24
C ILE A 398 8.73 31.96 2.02
N SER A 399 10.04 32.05 1.90
CA SER A 399 10.76 32.55 0.73
C SER A 399 11.90 31.57 0.38
N SER A 400 13.00 32.05 -0.18
CA SER A 400 14.10 31.20 -0.65
C SER A 400 14.91 30.53 0.45
N TRP A 401 14.97 31.11 1.66
CA TRP A 401 15.84 30.61 2.74
C TRP A 401 15.15 29.61 3.68
N GLU A 402 13.81 29.54 3.63
CA GLU A 402 12.97 28.65 4.43
C GLU A 402 12.69 27.32 3.71
N LYS A 403 13.18 27.18 2.47
CA LYS A 403 12.95 26.03 1.60
C LYS A 403 14.10 25.03 1.65
N PHE A 404 13.74 23.75 1.76
CA PHE A 404 14.66 22.62 1.76
C PHE A 404 14.20 21.55 0.77
N ASP A 405 15.12 20.98 0.00
CA ASP A 405 14.84 19.71 -0.68
C ASP A 405 14.85 18.59 0.37
N ARG A 406 13.78 17.78 0.44
CA ARG A 406 13.73 16.59 1.30
C ARG A 406 14.11 15.38 0.45
N ILE A 407 15.27 14.79 0.76
CA ILE A 407 15.79 13.62 0.04
C ILE A 407 15.57 12.38 0.89
N SER A 408 14.83 11.41 0.36
CA SER A 408 14.74 10.07 0.96
C SER A 408 16.02 9.31 0.64
N LEU A 409 16.61 8.64 1.64
CA LEU A 409 17.90 7.95 1.53
C LEU A 409 17.76 6.45 1.46
#